data_AF-A0A954MQK8-F1
#
_entry.id   AF-A0A954MQK8-F1
#
_cell.length_a   1.000
_cell.length_b   1.000
_cell.length_c   1.000
_cell.angle_alpha   90.00
_cell.angle_beta   90.00
_cell.angle_gamma   90.00
#
_symmetry.space_group_name_H-M   'P 1'
#
loop_
_entity.id
_entity.type
_entity.pdbx_description
1 polymer ?
#
loop_
_entity_poly.entity_id
_entity_poly.type
_entity_poly.pdbx_seq_one_letter_code
_entity_poly.pdbx_strand_id
1 'polypeptide(L)' 'SIPTIGIGAGPHCDGQVLVSPDMLGLSGFHPKFLKQYANLRETMTDAARAYVQDVQQGEFPGPEHSHS' A
#
# COMPACT_ATOMS: atom_id res chain seq x y z
N SER A 1 -15.74 31.81 -6.13
CA SER A 1 -16.21 30.43 -6.42
C SER A 1 -15.69 29.51 -5.32
N ILE A 2 -16.27 28.31 -5.19
CA ILE A 2 -15.85 27.29 -4.21
C ILE A 2 -15.14 26.16 -4.98
N PRO A 3 -13.94 25.70 -4.58
CA PRO A 3 -13.27 24.55 -5.19
C PRO A 3 -14.02 23.23 -4.99
N THR A 4 -13.94 22.35 -5.98
CA THR A 4 -14.55 21.01 -6.00
C THR A 4 -13.48 19.92 -5.99
N ILE A 5 -13.69 18.87 -5.17
CA ILE A 5 -12.80 17.70 -5.09
C ILE A 5 -13.58 16.47 -5.54
N GLY A 6 -13.11 15.80 -6.61
CA GLY A 6 -13.78 14.66 -7.22
C GLY A 6 -13.19 13.31 -6.84
N ILE A 7 -14.04 12.30 -6.72
CA ILE A 7 -13.66 10.88 -6.75
C ILE A 7 -14.59 10.18 -7.76
N GLY A 8 -14.04 9.74 -8.89
CA GLY A 8 -14.85 9.20 -9.99
C GLY A 8 -15.79 10.21 -10.67
N ALA A 9 -15.55 11.51 -10.49
CA ALA A 9 -16.34 12.59 -11.09
C ALA A 9 -15.78 13.11 -12.44
N GLY A 10 -14.79 12.42 -13.00
CA GLY A 10 -14.06 12.86 -14.19
C GLY A 10 -13.04 13.96 -13.91
N PRO A 11 -12.36 14.49 -14.95
CA PRO A 11 -11.23 15.40 -14.80
C PRO A 11 -11.63 16.87 -14.54
N HIS A 12 -12.92 17.19 -14.54
CA HIS A 12 -13.42 18.58 -14.49
C HIS A 12 -13.63 19.13 -13.06
N CYS A 13 -13.04 18.50 -12.04
CA CYS A 13 -12.96 19.03 -10.67
C CYS A 13 -11.64 19.78 -10.46
N ASP A 14 -11.62 20.74 -9.54
CA ASP A 14 -10.41 21.52 -9.20
C ASP A 14 -9.32 20.68 -8.53
N GLY A 15 -9.70 19.55 -7.93
CA GLY A 15 -8.80 18.53 -7.40
C GLY A 15 -9.43 17.13 -7.43
N GLN A 16 -8.62 16.13 -7.11
CA GLN A 16 -9.03 14.73 -7.09
C GLN A 16 -8.66 14.09 -5.76
N VAL A 17 -9.47 13.13 -5.33
CA VAL A 17 -9.21 12.33 -4.13
C VAL A 17 -9.40 10.85 -4.45
N LEU A 18 -8.53 10.03 -3.87
CA LEU A 18 -8.65 8.58 -3.82
C LEU A 18 -8.43 8.12 -2.38
N VAL A 19 -9.01 6.98 -2.03
CA VAL A 19 -8.76 6.33 -0.74
C VAL A 19 -7.38 5.68 -0.81
N SER A 20 -6.46 6.07 0.09
CA SER A 20 -5.06 5.63 0.01
C SER A 20 -4.89 4.10 -0.02
N PRO A 21 -5.62 3.30 0.82
CA PRO A 21 -5.61 1.84 0.70
C PRO A 21 -5.99 1.29 -0.67
N ASP A 22 -6.94 1.91 -1.37
CA ASP A 22 -7.35 1.47 -2.72
C ASP A 22 -6.27 1.82 -3.75
N MET A 23 -5.81 3.07 -3.71
CA MET A 23 -4.80 3.60 -4.63
C MET A 23 -3.46 2.86 -4.50
N LEU A 24 -3.10 2.43 -3.30
CA LEU A 24 -1.86 1.72 -3.00
C LEU A 24 -1.99 0.18 -3.09
N GLY A 25 -3.16 -0.33 -3.52
CA GLY A 25 -3.37 -1.77 -3.70
C GLY A 25 -3.41 -2.58 -2.40
N LEU A 26 -3.79 -1.95 -1.29
CA LEU A 26 -3.98 -2.60 0.01
C LEU A 26 -5.41 -3.13 0.18
N SER A 27 -6.39 -2.57 -0.50
CA SER A 27 -7.78 -3.06 -0.45
C SER A 27 -8.06 -4.09 -1.55
N GLY A 28 -9.12 -4.87 -1.40
CA GLY A 28 -9.66 -5.73 -2.46
C GLY A 28 -10.68 -5.02 -3.35
N PHE A 29 -10.93 -3.72 -3.12
CA PHE A 29 -11.98 -2.95 -3.78
C PHE A 29 -11.43 -2.26 -5.03
N HIS A 30 -12.04 -2.56 -6.19
CA HIS A 30 -11.55 -2.09 -7.49
C HIS A 30 -12.68 -1.43 -8.30
N PRO A 31 -13.14 -0.23 -7.92
CA PRO A 31 -14.13 0.48 -8.70
C PRO A 31 -13.52 0.98 -10.02
N LYS A 32 -14.35 1.17 -11.06
CA LYS A 32 -13.87 1.53 -12.41
C LYS A 32 -13.04 2.83 -12.48
N PHE A 33 -13.26 3.76 -11.57
CA PHE A 33 -12.53 5.03 -11.52
C PHE A 33 -11.15 4.92 -10.83
N LEU A 34 -10.89 3.80 -10.14
CA LEU A 34 -9.65 3.61 -9.40
C LEU A 34 -8.51 3.33 -10.37
N LYS A 35 -7.43 4.10 -10.22
CA LYS A 35 -6.11 3.72 -10.70
C LYS A 35 -5.28 3.27 -9.51
N GLN A 36 -4.78 2.05 -9.55
CA GLN A 36 -3.77 1.58 -8.61
C GLN A 36 -2.40 2.09 -9.05
N TYR A 37 -1.64 2.62 -8.09
CA TYR A 37 -0.29 3.13 -8.28
C TYR A 37 0.77 2.19 -7.67
N ALA A 38 0.36 1.25 -6.83
CA ALA A 38 1.21 0.22 -6.26
C ALA A 38 0.39 -1.05 -5.93
N ASN A 39 1.08 -2.18 -5.75
CA ASN A 39 0.54 -3.41 -5.17
C ASN A 39 1.17 -3.67 -3.80
N LEU A 40 0.89 -2.81 -2.82
CA LEU A 40 1.49 -2.94 -1.49
C LEU A 40 1.04 -4.21 -0.76
N ARG A 41 -0.11 -4.79 -1.11
CA ARG A 41 -0.55 -6.08 -0.56
C ARG A 41 0.47 -7.17 -0.86
N GLU A 42 0.91 -7.28 -2.10
CA GLU A 42 1.93 -8.26 -2.51
C GLU A 42 3.26 -7.97 -1.81
N THR A 43 3.74 -6.71 -1.88
CA THR A 43 4.99 -6.29 -1.23
C THR A 43 5.01 -6.61 0.27
N MET A 44 3.93 -6.31 0.99
CA MET A 44 3.82 -6.60 2.43
C MET A 44 3.74 -8.11 2.70
N THR A 45 3.05 -8.86 1.83
CA THR A 45 2.96 -10.32 1.95
C THR A 45 4.32 -10.97 1.80
N ASP A 46 5.10 -10.53 0.81
CA ASP A 46 6.43 -11.08 0.56
C ASP A 46 7.42 -10.68 1.65
N ALA A 47 7.36 -9.43 2.14
CA ALA A 47 8.15 -8.99 3.29
C ALA A 47 7.85 -9.82 4.54
N ALA A 48 6.57 -10.10 4.82
CA ALA A 48 6.19 -10.94 5.95
C ALA A 48 6.68 -12.39 5.80
N ARG A 49 6.65 -12.94 4.58
CA ARG A 49 7.17 -14.28 4.29
C ARG A 49 8.69 -14.35 4.46
N ALA A 50 9.42 -13.36 3.95
CA ALA A 50 10.87 -13.26 4.12
C ALA A 50 11.23 -13.21 5.61
N TYR A 51 10.57 -12.34 6.38
CA TYR A 51 10.78 -12.28 7.83
C TYR A 51 10.53 -13.63 8.53
N VAL A 52 9.43 -14.32 8.19
CA VAL A 52 9.14 -15.65 8.75
C VAL A 52 10.24 -16.64 8.40
N GLN A 53 10.75 -16.62 7.16
CA GLN A 53 11.85 -17.47 6.74
C GLN A 53 13.12 -17.18 7.55
N ASP A 54 13.51 -15.92 7.68
CA ASP A 54 14.72 -15.50 8.40
C ASP A 54 14.66 -15.96 9.87
N VAL A 55 13.49 -15.82 10.51
CA VAL A 55 13.28 -16.30 11.90
C VAL A 55 13.35 -17.83 11.98
N GLN A 56 12.75 -18.55 11.04
CA GLN A 56 12.77 -20.02 11.03
C GLN A 56 14.18 -20.59 10.78
N GLN A 57 14.98 -19.88 10.00
CA GLN A 57 16.37 -20.24 9.69
C GLN A 57 17.35 -19.76 10.77
N GLY A 58 16.90 -18.93 11.71
CA GLY A 58 17.75 -18.33 12.74
C GLY A 58 18.68 -17.24 12.20
N GLU A 59 18.39 -16.70 11.02
CA GLU A 59 19.11 -15.58 10.41
C GLU A 59 18.72 -14.25 11.07
N PHE A 60 17.47 -14.13 11.50
CA PHE A 60 16.98 -13.00 12.29
C PHE A 60 16.58 -13.43 13.73
N PRO A 61 16.96 -12.66 14.78
CA PRO A 61 17.82 -11.48 14.72
C PRO A 61 19.31 -11.84 14.57
N GLY A 62 20.00 -11.11 13.71
CA GLY A 62 21.46 -11.13 13.64
C GLY A 62 22.12 -10.30 14.77
N PRO A 63 23.46 -10.37 14.91
CA PRO A 63 24.21 -9.60 15.90
C PRO A 63 23.98 -8.09 15.82
N GLU A 64 23.83 -7.55 14.61
CA GLU A 64 23.55 -6.13 14.35
C GLU A 64 22.15 -5.68 14.81
N HIS A 65 21.23 -6.64 15.00
CA HIS A 65 19.87 -6.43 15.47
C HIS A 65 19.70 -6.83 16.95
N SER A 66 20.80 -7.08 17.66
CA SER A 66 20.81 -7.52 19.06
C SER A 66 21.62 -6.57 19.93
N HIS A 67 21.12 -6.25 21.12
CA HIS A 67 21.83 -5.49 22.15
C HIS A 67 22.05 -6.36 23.39
N SER A 68 23.25 -6.29 23.96
CA SER A 68 23.66 -6.96 25.20
C SER A 68 23.86 -5.96 26.33
#